data_AF-X0V9I0-F1
#
_entry.id   AF-X0V9I0-F1
#
_cell.length_a   1.000
_cell.length_b   1.000
_cell.length_c   1.000
_cell.angle_alpha   90.00
_cell.angle_beta   90.00
_cell.angle_gamma   90.00
#
_symmetry.space_group_name_H-M   'P 1'
#
loop_
_entity.id
_entity.type
_entity.pdbx_description
1 polymer ?
#
loop_
_entity_poly.entity_id
_entity_poly.type
_entity_poly.pdbx_seq_one_letter_code
_entity_poly.pdbx_strand_id
1 'polypeptide(L)'
;MVPSNVAELDQLIDRLSKVIRLDKEGVKKKLLSAPNPFRPVSLKKNLDMSLVTFILEREEDFPGVVIVTDPIRTYPYAETGSHLLGYLGEVSQKELSLSSSFGIEMGDLVGKMGIEKVYNPYLQGEKGGRQI
;
A
#
# COMPACT_ATOMS: atom_id res chain seq x y z
N MET A 1 2.52 4.50 6.73
CA MET A 1 2.92 5.72 7.47
C MET A 1 2.07 6.88 6.99
N VAL A 2 1.49 7.66 7.89
CA VAL A 2 0.68 8.84 7.56
C VAL A 2 1.56 10.09 7.70
N PRO A 3 1.96 10.74 6.59
CA PRO A 3 2.87 11.89 6.64
C PRO A 3 2.39 13.05 7.53
N SER A 4 1.09 13.33 7.56
CA SER A 4 0.52 14.44 8.35
C SER A 4 0.71 14.29 9.86
N ASN A 5 0.89 13.05 10.36
CA ASN A 5 0.94 12.77 11.78
C ASN A 5 2.39 12.72 12.32
N VAL A 6 3.36 13.18 11.54
CA VAL A 6 4.79 13.02 11.81
C VAL A 6 5.42 14.41 11.90
N ALA A 7 5.79 14.83 13.11
CA ALA A 7 6.45 16.12 13.33
C ALA A 7 7.92 16.10 12.84
N GLU A 8 8.66 15.02 13.12
CA GLU A 8 10.09 14.91 12.82
C GLU A 8 10.38 13.75 11.86
N LEU A 9 10.10 14.00 10.57
CA LEU A 9 10.16 12.99 9.51
C LEU A 9 11.53 12.33 9.36
N ASP A 10 12.60 13.12 9.36
CA ASP A 10 13.96 12.63 9.13
C ASP A 10 14.44 11.72 10.28
N GLN A 11 14.16 12.09 11.53
CA GLN A 11 14.52 11.27 12.69
C GLN A 11 13.74 9.95 12.71
N LEU A 12 12.46 9.99 12.35
CA LEU A 12 11.63 8.79 12.30
C LEU A 12 12.10 7.82 11.20
N ILE A 13 12.42 8.34 10.01
CA ILE A 13 12.99 7.55 8.91
C ILE A 13 14.30 6.91 9.36
N ASP A 14 15.14 7.64 10.10
CA ASP A 14 16.38 7.10 10.65
C ASP A 14 16.15 5.95 11.63
N ARG A 15 15.19 6.08 12.54
CA ARG A 15 14.81 5.00 13.47
C ARG A 15 14.28 3.78 12.71
N LEU A 16 13.35 3.98 11.79
CA LEU A 16 12.77 2.91 10.98
C LEU A 16 13.83 2.21 10.13
N SER A 17 14.77 2.96 9.53
CA SER A 17 15.81 2.38 8.67
C SER A 17 16.65 1.31 9.39
N LYS A 18 16.89 1.47 10.70
CA LYS A 18 17.64 0.52 11.53
C LYS A 18 16.88 -0.78 11.77
N VAL A 19 15.56 -0.70 11.87
CA VAL A 19 14.68 -1.84 12.20
C VAL A 19 14.29 -2.59 10.94
N ILE A 20 13.93 -1.87 9.88
CA ILE A 20 13.31 -2.46 8.68
C ILE A 20 14.18 -2.46 7.43
N ARG A 21 15.44 -1.98 7.53
CA ARG A 21 16.42 -1.89 6.42
C ARG A 21 15.80 -1.19 5.19
N LEU A 22 15.39 0.05 5.39
CA LEU A 22 14.81 0.88 4.32
C LEU A 22 15.87 1.72 3.63
N ASP A 23 15.64 1.97 2.33
CA ASP A 23 16.28 3.06 1.61
C ASP A 23 15.67 4.40 2.07
N LYS A 24 16.48 5.19 2.81
CA LYS A 24 16.04 6.46 3.39
C LYS A 24 15.66 7.47 2.32
N GLU A 25 16.44 7.58 1.25
CA GLU A 25 16.23 8.58 0.20
C GLU A 25 15.00 8.24 -0.64
N GLY A 26 14.86 6.98 -1.04
CA GLY A 26 13.69 6.49 -1.76
C GLY A 26 12.40 6.68 -0.96
N VAL A 27 12.43 6.38 0.35
CA VAL A 27 11.27 6.59 1.23
C VAL A 27 10.93 8.07 1.38
N LYS A 28 11.91 8.93 1.62
CA LYS A 28 11.67 10.38 1.74
C LYS A 28 11.05 10.93 0.46
N LYS A 29 11.58 10.56 -0.71
CA LYS A 29 11.03 10.95 -2.01
C LYS A 29 9.60 10.44 -2.19
N LYS A 30 9.32 9.19 -1.82
CA LYS A 30 7.97 8.59 -1.90
C LYS A 30 6.96 9.30 -1.00
N LEU A 31 7.38 9.71 0.19
CA LEU A 31 6.52 10.44 1.14
C LEU A 31 6.24 11.87 0.66
N LEU A 32 7.25 12.57 0.15
CA LEU A 32 7.10 13.93 -0.41
C LEU A 32 6.28 13.95 -1.70
N SER A 33 6.35 12.88 -2.50
CA SER A 33 5.58 12.76 -3.76
C SER A 33 4.17 12.20 -3.54
N ALA A 34 3.76 11.96 -2.29
CA ALA A 34 2.45 11.39 -2.00
C ALA A 34 1.35 12.41 -2.29
N PRO A 35 0.34 12.08 -3.12
CA PRO A 35 -0.70 13.03 -3.51
C PRO A 35 -1.64 13.41 -2.35
N ASN A 36 -1.74 12.59 -1.30
CA ASN A 36 -2.54 12.88 -0.12
C ASN A 36 -1.73 12.62 1.17
N PRO A 37 -1.36 13.67 1.93
CA PRO A 37 -0.54 13.54 3.13
C PRO A 37 -1.28 12.95 4.34
N PHE A 38 -2.62 12.86 4.29
CA PHE A 38 -3.45 12.27 5.34
C PHE A 38 -3.63 10.76 5.17
N ARG A 39 -3.12 10.18 4.07
CA ARG A 39 -3.24 8.75 3.80
C ARG A 39 -1.97 7.97 4.13
N PRO A 40 -2.11 6.71 4.56
CA PRO A 40 -0.97 5.84 4.74
C PRO A 40 -0.22 5.61 3.42
N VAL A 41 1.05 5.96 3.41
CA VAL A 41 2.00 5.57 2.36
C VAL A 41 2.66 4.25 2.78
N SER A 42 2.62 3.26 1.87
CA SER A 42 3.24 1.95 2.09
C SER A 42 4.77 2.04 2.05
N LEU A 43 5.41 1.77 3.20
CA LEU A 43 6.86 1.77 3.34
C LEU A 43 7.48 0.39 3.08
N LYS A 44 6.87 -0.67 3.62
CA LYS A 44 7.32 -2.05 3.48
C LYS A 44 6.10 -2.98 3.51
N LYS A 45 6.10 -3.98 2.64
CA LYS A 45 5.08 -5.06 2.56
C LYS A 45 5.67 -6.36 3.13
N ASN A 46 4.82 -7.34 3.45
CA ASN A 46 5.22 -8.65 3.97
C ASN A 46 6.08 -8.54 5.24
N LEU A 47 5.51 -7.94 6.29
CA LEU A 47 6.18 -7.79 7.58
C LEU A 47 6.11 -9.11 8.37
N ASP A 48 7.23 -9.53 8.94
CA ASP A 48 7.26 -10.62 9.90
C ASP A 48 6.51 -10.24 11.19
N MET A 49 5.89 -11.23 11.83
CA MET A 49 5.11 -10.99 13.06
C MET A 49 5.98 -10.39 14.18
N SER A 50 7.24 -10.81 14.29
CA SER A 50 8.19 -10.25 15.27
C SER A 50 8.41 -8.76 15.10
N LEU A 51 8.47 -8.30 13.85
CA LEU A 51 8.63 -6.89 13.50
C LEU A 51 7.35 -6.09 13.76
N VAL A 52 6.19 -6.68 13.43
CA VAL A 52 4.89 -6.10 13.75
C VAL A 52 4.78 -5.88 15.26
N THR A 53 5.06 -6.91 16.06
CA THR A 53 5.06 -6.81 17.53
C THR A 53 6.05 -5.76 18.04
N PHE A 54 7.28 -5.74 17.51
CA PHE A 54 8.30 -4.77 17.93
C PHE A 54 7.85 -3.32 17.76
N ILE A 55 7.18 -3.00 16.64
CA ILE A 55 6.66 -1.66 16.35
C ILE A 55 5.46 -1.34 17.25
N LEU A 56 4.52 -2.28 17.43
CA LEU A 56 3.33 -2.06 18.26
C LEU A 56 3.66 -1.85 19.74
N GLU A 57 4.66 -2.55 20.27
CA GLU A 57 5.13 -2.33 21.64
C GLU A 57 5.77 -0.95 21.86
N ARG A 58 6.18 -0.29 20.78
CA ARG A 58 6.92 0.98 20.79
C ARG A 58 6.22 2.04 19.94
N GLU A 59 4.90 2.02 19.92
CA GLU A 59 4.10 2.93 19.08
C GLU A 59 4.46 4.41 19.34
N GLU A 60 4.78 4.76 20.60
CA GLU A 60 5.24 6.10 20.99
C GLU A 60 6.58 6.51 20.34
N ASP A 61 7.46 5.55 20.05
CA ASP A 61 8.76 5.81 19.39
C ASP A 61 8.59 6.02 17.87
N PHE A 62 7.45 5.60 17.32
CA PHE A 62 7.14 5.57 15.89
C PHE A 62 5.85 6.35 15.54
N PRO A 63 5.72 7.64 15.91
CA PRO A 63 4.52 8.41 15.66
C PRO A 63 4.18 8.48 14.17
N GLY A 64 2.90 8.24 13.83
CA GLY A 64 2.42 8.25 12.45
C GLY A 64 2.78 7.00 11.62
N VAL A 65 3.48 6.02 12.20
CA VAL A 65 3.60 4.69 11.62
C VAL A 65 2.33 3.91 11.94
N VAL A 66 1.74 3.31 10.90
CA VAL A 66 0.54 2.50 11.04
C VAL A 66 0.81 1.16 10.38
N ILE A 67 0.36 0.09 11.03
CA ILE A 67 0.39 -1.26 10.47
C ILE A 67 -0.99 -1.49 9.84
N VAL A 68 -0.99 -1.77 8.54
CA VAL A 68 -2.21 -2.02 7.77
C VAL A 68 -2.17 -3.48 7.32
N THR A 69 -3.27 -4.19 7.55
CA THR A 69 -3.47 -5.54 7.06
C THR A 69 -4.16 -5.49 5.71
N ASP A 70 -3.40 -5.76 4.65
CA ASP A 70 -3.93 -5.85 3.28
C ASP A 70 -4.05 -7.31 2.83
N PRO A 71 -5.16 -7.70 2.20
CA PRO A 71 -5.28 -9.03 1.61
C PRO A 71 -4.28 -9.19 0.45
N ILE A 72 -3.51 -10.28 0.48
CA ILE A 72 -2.58 -10.61 -0.61
C ILE A 72 -3.25 -11.58 -1.57
N ARG A 73 -3.17 -11.28 -2.87
CA ARG A 73 -3.69 -12.16 -3.91
C ARG A 73 -2.69 -13.29 -4.19
N THR A 74 -3.14 -14.54 -4.05
CA THR A 74 -2.34 -15.74 -4.30
C THR A 74 -2.88 -16.50 -5.51
N TYR A 75 -2.00 -16.92 -6.42
CA TYR A 75 -2.31 -17.74 -7.59
C TYR A 75 -1.67 -19.13 -7.44
N PRO A 76 -2.36 -20.13 -6.85
CA PRO A 76 -1.74 -21.40 -6.46
C PRO A 76 -1.12 -22.20 -7.61
N TYR A 77 -1.63 -22.03 -8.82
CA TYR A 77 -1.20 -22.78 -10.00
C TYR A 77 -0.23 -22.02 -10.92
N ALA A 78 0.26 -20.86 -10.46
CA ALA A 78 1.24 -20.00 -11.12
C ALA A 78 1.06 -19.90 -12.66
N GLU A 79 1.79 -20.70 -13.42
CA GLU A 79 1.82 -20.68 -14.89
C GLU A 79 0.53 -21.22 -15.53
N THR A 80 -0.15 -22.16 -14.86
CA THR A 80 -1.35 -22.80 -15.41
C THR A 80 -2.51 -21.81 -15.42
N GLY A 81 -2.95 -21.42 -16.61
CA GLY A 81 -4.05 -20.47 -16.78
C GLY A 81 -3.69 -19.01 -16.49
N SER A 82 -2.41 -18.67 -16.39
CA SER A 82 -1.94 -17.30 -16.09
C SER A 82 -2.47 -16.25 -17.07
N HIS A 83 -2.53 -16.56 -18.37
CA HIS A 83 -3.10 -15.68 -19.38
C HIS A 83 -4.62 -15.49 -19.24
N LEU A 84 -5.33 -16.53 -18.80
CA LEU A 84 -6.77 -16.51 -18.62
C LEU A 84 -7.15 -15.76 -17.34
N LEU A 85 -6.55 -16.13 -16.21
CA LEU A 85 -6.81 -15.50 -14.91
C LEU A 85 -6.26 -14.08 -14.88
N GLY A 86 -5.02 -13.89 -15.35
CA GLY A 86 -4.30 -12.64 -15.24
C GLY A 86 -3.69 -12.43 -13.86
N TYR A 87 -3.41 -11.16 -13.56
CA TYR A 87 -2.79 -10.75 -12.30
C TYR A 87 -3.21 -9.33 -11.89
N LEU A 88 -2.98 -8.99 -10.62
CA LEU A 88 -3.17 -7.64 -10.08
C LEU A 88 -1.86 -6.85 -10.15
N GLY A 89 -1.95 -5.54 -10.31
CA GLY A 89 -0.81 -4.62 -10.18
C GLY A 89 -1.25 -3.23 -9.75
N GLU A 90 -0.30 -2.42 -9.28
CA GLU A 90 -0.60 -1.05 -8.84
C GLU A 90 -1.18 -0.22 -10.00
N VAL A 91 -2.22 0.56 -9.71
CA VAL A 91 -2.89 1.39 -10.70
C VAL A 91 -1.94 2.42 -11.29
N SER A 92 -1.93 2.53 -12.62
CA SER A 92 -1.16 3.53 -13.36
C SER A 92 -1.95 4.83 -13.50
N GLN A 93 -1.25 5.92 -13.81
CA GLN A 93 -1.87 7.22 -14.02
C GLN A 93 -2.93 7.19 -15.16
N LYS A 94 -2.67 6.40 -16.21
CA LYS A 94 -3.60 6.23 -17.34
C LYS A 94 -4.88 5.50 -16.92
N GLU A 95 -4.75 4.46 -16.10
CA GLU A 95 -5.91 3.71 -15.59
C GLU A 95 -6.73 4.58 -14.64
N LEU A 96 -6.07 5.34 -13.75
CA LEU A 96 -6.72 6.30 -12.85
C LEU A 96 -7.62 7.29 -13.60
N SER A 97 -7.14 7.86 -14.71
CA SER A 97 -7.94 8.80 -15.52
C SER A 97 -9.19 8.14 -16.12
N LEU A 98 -9.09 6.86 -16.50
CA LEU A 98 -10.19 6.09 -17.08
C LEU A 98 -11.15 5.53 -16.02
N SER A 99 -10.68 5.36 -14.79
CA SER A 99 -11.41 4.72 -13.70
C SER A 99 -12.03 5.69 -12.69
N SER A 100 -12.07 7.00 -13.00
CA SER A 100 -12.60 8.06 -12.13
C SER A 100 -13.99 7.75 -11.55
N SER A 101 -14.76 6.86 -12.20
CA SER A 101 -16.10 6.45 -11.78
C SER A 101 -16.16 5.28 -10.77
N PHE A 102 -15.06 4.58 -10.49
CA PHE A 102 -15.05 3.34 -9.70
C PHE A 102 -14.39 3.47 -8.33
N GLY A 103 -14.10 4.69 -7.86
CA GLY A 103 -13.44 4.91 -6.56
C GLY A 103 -12.02 4.37 -6.47
N ILE A 104 -11.38 4.08 -7.61
CA ILE A 104 -9.97 3.67 -7.68
C ILE A 104 -9.08 4.88 -7.43
N GLU A 105 -8.11 4.71 -6.54
CA GLU A 105 -7.19 5.77 -6.13
C GLU A 105 -5.74 5.31 -6.27
N MET A 106 -4.82 6.28 -6.30
CA MET A 106 -3.42 6.00 -6.49
C MET A 106 -2.88 5.09 -5.37
N GLY A 107 -2.21 4.01 -5.77
CA GLY A 107 -1.70 2.97 -4.87
C GLY A 107 -2.59 1.73 -4.76
N ASP A 108 -3.82 1.78 -5.26
CA ASP A 108 -4.68 0.60 -5.30
C ASP A 108 -4.14 -0.47 -6.26
N LEU A 109 -4.41 -1.74 -5.93
CA LEU A 109 -4.18 -2.87 -6.83
C LEU A 109 -5.39 -3.08 -7.73
N VAL A 110 -5.16 -3.14 -9.04
CA VAL A 110 -6.19 -3.37 -10.06
C VAL A 110 -5.79 -4.52 -10.98
N GLY A 111 -6.78 -5.21 -11.54
CA GLY A 111 -6.56 -6.27 -12.53
C GLY A 111 -5.90 -5.76 -13.81
N LYS A 112 -4.77 -6.37 -14.18
CA LYS A 112 -3.95 -5.96 -15.33
C LYS A 112 -4.19 -6.79 -16.59
N MET A 113 -4.64 -8.02 -16.43
CA MET A 113 -4.89 -8.95 -17.53
C MET A 113 -6.01 -9.93 -17.17
N GLY A 114 -6.51 -10.66 -18.17
CA GLY A 114 -7.40 -11.79 -17.97
C GLY A 114 -8.69 -11.43 -17.25
N ILE A 115 -9.21 -12.41 -16.50
CA ILE A 115 -10.40 -12.29 -15.68
C ILE A 115 -10.23 -11.20 -14.62
N GLU A 116 -9.05 -11.08 -13.99
CA GLU A 116 -8.79 -10.04 -12.98
C GLU A 116 -9.06 -8.64 -13.54
N LYS A 117 -8.66 -8.35 -14.79
CA LYS A 117 -8.92 -7.05 -15.43
C LYS A 117 -10.37 -6.88 -15.86
N VAL A 118 -10.92 -7.88 -16.55
CA VAL A 118 -12.28 -7.80 -17.12
C VAL A 118 -13.33 -7.64 -16.03
N TYR A 119 -13.16 -8.36 -14.91
CA TYR A 119 -14.07 -8.35 -13.79
C TYR A 119 -13.60 -7.45 -12.63
N ASN A 120 -12.59 -6.60 -12.83
CA ASN A 120 -12.09 -5.69 -11.79
C ASN A 120 -13.21 -4.91 -11.09
N PRO A 121 -14.20 -4.29 -11.79
CA PRO A 121 -15.27 -3.54 -11.12
C PRO A 121 -16.12 -4.39 -10.17
N TYR A 122 -16.24 -5.69 -10.44
CA TYR A 122 -16.97 -6.62 -9.59
C TYR A 122 -16.10 -7.17 -8.46
N LEU A 123 -14.86 -7.56 -8.78
CA LEU A 123 -13.92 -8.16 -7.83
C LEU A 123 -13.36 -7.17 -6.81
N GLN A 124 -13.24 -5.89 -7.18
CA GLN A 124 -12.75 -4.83 -6.30
C GLN A 124 -13.75 -4.48 -5.20
N GLY A 125 -15.04 -4.72 -5.44
CA GLY A 125 -16.11 -4.27 -4.56
C GLY A 125 -16.20 -2.75 -4.46
N GLU A 126 -16.96 -2.28 -3.47
CA GLU A 126 -17.15 -0.85 -3.20
C GLU A 126 -16.38 -0.44 -1.95
N LYS A 127 -15.64 0.67 -2.03
CA LYS A 127 -14.97 1.23 -0.85
C LYS A 127 -16.02 1.75 0.12
N GLY A 128 -16.00 1.23 1.34
CA GLY A 128 -16.78 1.78 2.46
C GLY A 128 -16.18 3.08 2.99
N GLY A 129 -16.86 3.69 3.96
CA GLY A 129 -16.37 4.86 4.70
C GLY A 129 -16.37 4.61 6.20
N ARG A 130 -15.39 5.18 6.91
CA ARG A 130 -15.41 5.27 8.37
C ARG A 130 -15.81 6.69 8.76
N GLN A 131 -17.02 6.85 9.28
CA GLN A 131 -17.45 8.11 9.88
C GLN A 131 -16.88 8.16 11.31
N ILE A 132 -16.14 9.23 11.60
CA ILE A 132 -15.58 9.57 12.91
C ILE A 132 -16.25 10.83 13.42
#